data_AF-A0A226HJ39-F1
#
_entry.id   AF-A0A226HJ39-F1
#
_cell.length_a   1.000
_cell.length_b   1.000
_cell.length_c   1.000
_cell.angle_alpha   90.00
_cell.angle_beta   90.00
_cell.angle_gamma   90.00
#
_symmetry.space_group_name_H-M   'P 1'
#
loop_
_entity.id
_entity.type
_entity.pdbx_description
1 polymer ?
#
loop_
_entity_poly.entity_id
_entity_poly.type
_entity_poly.pdbx_seq_one_letter_code
_entity_poly.pdbx_strand_id
1 'polypeptide(L)'
;MKKIFLIILLFIIVKSYSQACGSGIFKIEFYVVNEEKEKLTYEVIDLNDDNLNVLMSDNKIESIYNGIIINTELINELNLSKSTSEQLPFKNILERRGTISKGKLEFKTRELSNKISLLKIKTNKYVFYIMANLFGGCNRTTFVILGEKPILELNKM
;
A
#
# COMPACT_ATOMS: atom_id res chain seq x y z
N MET A 1 21.08 13.91 50.98
CA MET A 1 21.13 12.63 50.24
C MET A 1 19.76 12.08 49.78
N LYS A 2 18.61 12.68 50.12
CA LYS A 2 17.28 12.20 49.62
C LYS A 2 16.84 12.79 48.28
N LYS A 3 17.46 13.88 47.81
CA LYS A 3 17.09 14.57 46.55
C LYS A 3 17.72 13.97 45.29
N ILE A 4 18.76 13.15 45.42
CA ILE A 4 19.43 12.49 44.28
C ILE A 4 18.62 11.27 43.80
N PHE A 5 17.90 10.60 44.70
CA PHE A 5 17.08 9.43 44.37
C PHE A 5 15.90 9.77 43.44
N LEU A 6 15.40 11.01 43.48
CA LEU A 6 14.29 11.45 42.63
C LEU A 6 14.72 11.64 41.16
N ILE A 7 15.99 11.97 40.92
CA ILE A 7 16.52 12.20 39.56
C ILE A 7 16.76 10.86 38.84
N ILE A 8 17.14 9.81 39.57
CA ILE A 8 17.33 8.47 38.99
C ILE A 8 15.99 7.84 38.56
N LEU A 9 14.89 8.15 39.26
CA LEU A 9 13.56 7.64 38.93
C LEU A 9 13.01 8.21 37.61
N LEU A 10 13.47 9.39 37.19
CA LEU A 10 13.07 10.04 35.93
C LEU A 10 13.71 9.39 34.69
N PHE A 11 14.81 8.66 34.83
CA PHE A 11 15.49 8.01 33.70
C PHE A 11 14.87 6.66 33.29
N ILE A 12 13.94 6.10 34.07
CA ILE A 12 13.38 4.76 33.82
C ILE A 12 12.08 4.81 32.98
N ILE A 13 11.50 5.99 32.73
CA ILE A 13 10.16 6.11 32.14
C ILE A 13 10.15 6.17 30.61
N VAL A 14 11.28 6.40 29.94
CA VAL A 14 11.32 6.35 28.46
C VAL A 14 11.58 4.93 27.94
N LYS A 15 10.65 4.02 28.20
CA LYS A 15 10.48 2.85 27.33
C LYS A 15 9.82 3.31 26.04
N SER A 16 10.62 3.88 25.14
CA SER A 16 10.22 4.04 23.75
C SER A 16 10.05 2.63 23.16
N TYR A 17 8.82 2.15 23.08
CA TYR A 17 8.48 0.96 22.33
C TYR A 17 8.66 1.27 20.85
N SER A 18 9.88 1.11 20.33
CA SER A 18 10.04 0.86 18.90
C SER A 18 9.44 -0.51 18.66
N GLN A 19 8.18 -0.56 18.23
CA GLN A 19 7.57 -1.80 17.79
C GLN A 19 8.29 -2.19 16.49
N ALA A 20 9.25 -3.11 16.60
CA ALA A 20 9.68 -3.91 15.47
C ALA A 20 8.46 -4.72 15.02
N CYS A 21 7.78 -4.22 13.99
CA CYS A 21 6.60 -4.87 13.44
C CYS A 21 7.04 -6.09 12.61
N GLY A 22 7.37 -7.23 13.25
CA GLY A 22 7.87 -8.46 12.60
C GLY A 22 7.23 -8.84 11.26
N SER A 23 5.89 -8.77 11.21
CA SER A 23 5.09 -8.97 10.01
C SER A 23 3.71 -8.33 10.21
N GLY A 24 3.06 -7.96 9.11
CA GLY A 24 1.76 -7.31 9.16
C GLY A 24 0.92 -7.58 7.93
N ILE A 25 -0.24 -6.93 7.89
CA ILE A 25 -1.18 -6.99 6.78
C ILE A 25 -1.34 -5.57 6.25
N PHE A 26 -1.02 -5.39 4.98
CA PHE A 26 -1.46 -4.22 4.24
C PHE A 26 -2.83 -4.51 3.65
N LYS A 27 -3.83 -3.75 4.06
CA LYS A 27 -5.22 -3.89 3.63
C LYS A 27 -5.66 -2.67 2.84
N ILE A 28 -6.34 -2.91 1.73
CA ILE A 28 -7.07 -1.89 0.98
C ILE A 28 -8.55 -2.26 1.05
N GLU A 29 -9.36 -1.38 1.63
CA GLU A 29 -10.82 -1.54 1.68
C GLU A 29 -11.47 -0.58 0.68
N PHE A 30 -12.32 -1.14 -0.19
CA PHE A 30 -13.03 -0.44 -1.25
C PHE A 30 -14.49 -0.25 -0.85
N TYR A 31 -14.95 1.01 -0.84
CA TYR A 31 -16.34 1.37 -0.56
C TYR A 31 -17.00 1.95 -1.81
N VAL A 32 -18.14 1.41 -2.21
CA VAL A 32 -18.92 1.90 -3.35
C VAL A 32 -19.97 2.89 -2.83
N VAL A 33 -19.99 4.10 -3.38
CA VAL A 33 -20.90 5.17 -2.92
C VAL A 33 -22.39 4.82 -3.14
N ASN A 34 -22.71 3.88 -4.03
CA ASN A 34 -24.08 3.58 -4.46
C ASN A 34 -24.54 2.11 -4.27
N GLU A 35 -24.14 1.42 -3.19
CA GLU A 35 -24.57 0.06 -2.76
C GLU A 35 -24.53 -1.10 -3.79
N GLU A 36 -24.24 -0.85 -5.07
CA GLU A 36 -24.04 -1.88 -6.07
C GLU A 36 -22.81 -2.70 -5.70
N LYS A 37 -22.97 -4.03 -5.63
CA LYS A 37 -21.85 -4.96 -5.47
C LYS A 37 -21.00 -4.92 -6.74
N GLU A 38 -20.05 -3.99 -6.79
CA GLU A 38 -19.14 -3.88 -7.92
C GLU A 38 -18.13 -5.03 -7.89
N LYS A 39 -18.00 -5.75 -9.01
CA LYS A 39 -17.00 -6.80 -9.14
C LYS A 39 -15.65 -6.13 -9.42
N LEU A 40 -14.76 -6.25 -8.45
CA LEU A 40 -13.43 -5.65 -8.50
C LEU A 40 -12.39 -6.74 -8.81
N THR A 41 -11.48 -6.43 -9.71
CA THR A 41 -10.31 -7.26 -10.02
C THR A 41 -9.04 -6.44 -9.86
N TYR A 42 -7.95 -7.11 -9.52
CA TYR A 42 -6.66 -6.45 -9.35
C TYR A 42 -5.57 -7.17 -10.15
N GLU A 43 -4.54 -6.40 -10.51
CA GLU A 43 -3.28 -6.89 -11.07
C GLU A 43 -2.11 -6.12 -10.45
N VAL A 44 -1.07 -6.83 -10.05
CA VAL A 44 0.16 -6.29 -9.47
C VAL A 44 1.21 -6.20 -10.57
N ILE A 45 1.55 -4.96 -10.92
CA ILE A 45 2.53 -4.60 -11.93
C ILE A 45 3.82 -4.21 -11.19
N ASP A 46 4.91 -4.89 -11.55
CA ASP A 46 6.24 -4.51 -11.08
C ASP A 46 6.72 -3.32 -11.91
N LEU A 47 7.30 -2.34 -11.22
CA LEU A 47 7.93 -1.19 -11.85
C LEU A 47 9.44 -1.48 -11.97
N ASN A 48 10.03 -1.14 -13.11
CA ASN A 48 11.48 -0.99 -13.20
C ASN A 48 11.89 0.36 -12.60
N ASP A 49 13.19 0.57 -12.41
CA ASP A 49 13.70 1.77 -11.76
C ASP A 49 13.34 3.05 -12.55
N ASP A 50 13.36 3.00 -13.88
CA ASP A 50 12.99 4.15 -14.73
C ASP A 50 11.53 4.57 -14.53
N ASN A 51 10.59 3.62 -14.62
CA ASN A 51 9.16 3.91 -14.42
C ASN A 51 8.89 4.33 -12.97
N LEU A 52 9.58 3.74 -12.00
CA LEU A 52 9.48 4.14 -10.61
C LEU A 52 9.95 5.59 -10.42
N ASN A 53 11.08 5.99 -11.00
CA ASN A 53 11.59 7.35 -10.89
C ASN A 53 10.64 8.40 -11.47
N VAL A 54 10.04 8.12 -12.63
CA VAL A 54 9.01 9.00 -13.22
C VAL A 54 7.79 9.10 -12.30
N LEU A 55 7.33 7.99 -11.74
CA LEU A 55 6.20 8.01 -10.81
C LEU A 55 6.52 8.69 -9.48
N MET A 56 7.78 8.69 -9.06
CA MET A 56 8.23 9.26 -7.79
C MET A 56 8.53 10.76 -7.89
N SER A 57 8.86 11.31 -9.07
CA SER A 57 9.17 12.73 -9.23
C SER A 57 8.03 13.64 -8.76
N ASP A 58 6.80 13.18 -8.96
CA ASP A 58 5.60 13.94 -8.69
C ASP A 58 4.96 13.59 -7.34
N ASN A 59 5.50 12.59 -6.62
CA ASN A 59 4.84 11.97 -5.47
C ASN A 59 5.75 11.85 -4.24
N LYS A 60 5.22 12.15 -3.05
CA LYS A 60 5.97 12.07 -1.79
C LYS A 60 6.09 10.61 -1.31
N ILE A 61 7.27 10.24 -0.80
CA ILE A 61 7.58 8.89 -0.28
C ILE A 61 6.60 8.46 0.83
N GLU A 62 6.27 9.36 1.77
CA GLU A 62 5.36 9.04 2.88
C GLU A 62 3.95 8.66 2.40
N SER A 63 3.45 9.30 1.34
CA SER A 63 2.13 8.96 0.78
C SER A 63 2.10 7.59 0.11
N ILE A 64 3.22 7.13 -0.44
CA ILE A 64 3.32 5.83 -1.12
C ILE A 64 3.28 4.67 -0.13
N TYR A 65 3.67 4.90 1.12
CA TYR A 65 3.57 3.88 2.15
C TYR A 65 2.12 3.40 2.31
N ASN A 66 1.16 4.31 2.28
CA ASN A 66 -0.27 3.96 2.38
C ASN A 66 -0.95 3.82 1.01
N GLY A 67 -0.28 4.23 -0.05
CA GLY A 67 -0.76 4.15 -1.41
C GLY A 67 -1.28 5.49 -1.90
N ILE A 68 -1.15 5.69 -3.21
CA ILE A 68 -1.63 6.87 -3.93
C ILE A 68 -2.28 6.45 -5.23
N ILE A 69 -3.32 7.18 -5.65
CA ILE A 69 -3.94 6.97 -6.96
C ILE A 69 -3.11 7.73 -8.00
N ILE A 70 -2.70 7.03 -9.05
CA ILE A 70 -1.91 7.59 -10.14
C ILE A 70 -2.83 7.96 -11.30
N ASN A 71 -2.54 9.10 -11.95
CA ASN A 71 -3.24 9.49 -13.18
C ASN A 71 -2.99 8.44 -14.27
N THR A 72 -4.08 7.87 -14.81
CA THR A 72 -4.06 6.89 -15.89
C THR A 72 -3.36 7.41 -17.16
N GLU A 73 -3.41 8.71 -17.44
CA GLU A 73 -2.71 9.31 -18.59
C GLU A 73 -1.19 9.12 -18.46
N LEU A 74 -0.63 9.41 -17.29
CA LEU A 74 0.78 9.23 -16.98
C LEU A 74 1.19 7.76 -17.07
N ILE A 75 0.29 6.83 -16.72
CA ILE A 75 0.53 5.39 -16.89
C ILE A 75 0.62 4.97 -18.36
N ASN A 76 -0.16 5.58 -19.25
CA ASN A 76 -0.15 5.23 -20.68
C ASN A 76 1.15 5.65 -21.38
N GLU A 77 1.85 6.64 -20.83
CA GLU A 77 3.16 7.10 -21.31
C GLU A 77 4.30 6.17 -20.85
N LEU A 78 4.09 5.40 -19.78
CA LEU A 78 5.08 4.47 -19.27
C LEU A 78 5.14 3.21 -20.12
N ASN A 79 6.35 2.75 -20.41
CA ASN A 79 6.57 1.43 -20.98
C ASN A 79 6.44 0.38 -19.86
N LEU A 80 5.21 0.10 -19.46
CA LEU A 80 4.90 -0.97 -18.53
C LEU A 80 5.07 -2.31 -19.26
N SER A 81 6.30 -2.80 -19.30
CA SER A 81 6.54 -4.16 -19.78
C SER A 81 5.64 -5.11 -18.99
N LYS A 82 4.87 -5.95 -19.68
CA LYS A 82 4.19 -7.07 -19.03
C LYS A 82 5.29 -7.93 -18.45
N SER A 83 5.47 -7.87 -17.13
CA SER A 83 6.41 -8.72 -16.43
C SER A 83 6.16 -10.17 -16.87
N THR A 84 7.06 -10.70 -17.70
CA THR A 84 7.02 -12.07 -18.24
C THR A 84 7.35 -13.10 -17.18
N SER A 85 7.80 -12.65 -16.01
CA SER A 85 7.94 -13.47 -14.83
C SER A 85 6.60 -13.58 -14.10
N GLU A 86 5.88 -14.69 -14.33
CA GLU A 86 4.78 -15.11 -13.45
C GLU A 86 5.23 -15.33 -11.99
N GLN A 87 6.54 -15.27 -11.72
CA GLN A 87 7.13 -15.57 -10.43
C GLN A 87 7.73 -14.29 -9.85
N LEU A 88 6.93 -13.58 -9.05
CA LEU A 88 7.51 -12.74 -8.02
C LEU A 88 8.48 -13.62 -7.19
N PRO A 89 9.58 -13.10 -6.66
CA PRO A 89 10.46 -13.85 -5.73
C PRO A 89 9.72 -14.35 -4.47
N PHE A 90 8.43 -14.02 -4.34
CA PHE A 90 7.53 -14.34 -3.25
C PHE A 90 6.29 -15.10 -3.73
N LYS A 91 6.46 -16.11 -4.60
CA LYS A 91 5.39 -16.92 -5.24
C LYS A 91 4.31 -17.46 -4.27
N ASN A 92 4.61 -17.55 -2.97
CA ASN A 92 3.69 -18.02 -1.92
C ASN A 92 3.04 -16.89 -1.07
N ILE A 93 3.33 -15.62 -1.35
CA ILE A 93 2.94 -14.48 -0.51
C ILE A 93 1.95 -13.55 -1.22
N LEU A 94 1.98 -13.49 -2.55
CA LEU A 94 1.22 -12.51 -3.33
C LEU A 94 0.75 -13.09 -4.66
N GLU A 95 -0.55 -13.31 -4.82
CA GLU A 95 -1.14 -13.58 -6.13
C GLU A 95 -1.05 -12.29 -6.98
N ARG A 96 -0.44 -12.39 -8.18
CA ARG A 96 -0.25 -11.23 -9.06
C ARG A 96 -1.56 -10.68 -9.60
N ARG A 97 -2.62 -11.48 -9.66
CA ARG A 97 -3.93 -11.09 -10.18
C ARG A 97 -5.01 -11.85 -9.42
N GLY A 98 -6.16 -11.21 -9.26
CA GLY A 98 -7.30 -11.87 -8.61
C GLY A 98 -8.55 -11.01 -8.57
N THR A 99 -9.57 -11.54 -7.91
CA THR A 99 -10.83 -10.83 -7.61
C THR A 99 -10.79 -10.31 -6.18
N ILE A 100 -11.16 -9.05 -5.99
CA ILE A 100 -11.30 -8.43 -4.67
C ILE A 100 -12.64 -8.89 -4.09
N SER A 101 -12.57 -9.62 -2.97
CA SER A 101 -13.74 -10.18 -2.31
C SER A 101 -14.21 -9.29 -1.18
N LYS A 102 -15.52 -9.02 -1.11
CA LYS A 102 -16.15 -8.17 -0.07
C LYS A 102 -15.50 -6.78 0.05
N GLY A 103 -15.00 -6.24 -1.07
CA GLY A 103 -14.31 -4.95 -1.09
C GLY A 103 -12.98 -4.94 -0.34
N LYS A 104 -12.34 -6.09 -0.07
CA LYS A 104 -11.07 -6.13 0.67
C LYS A 104 -9.97 -6.79 -0.17
N LEU A 105 -8.81 -6.14 -0.21
CA LEU A 105 -7.58 -6.65 -0.79
C LEU A 105 -6.51 -6.65 0.30
N GLU A 106 -5.92 -7.80 0.58
CA GLU A 106 -4.98 -7.99 1.69
C GLU A 106 -3.65 -8.57 1.21
N PHE A 107 -2.56 -7.97 1.67
CA PHE A 107 -1.20 -8.41 1.37
C PHE A 107 -0.44 -8.66 2.67
N LYS A 108 0.21 -9.82 2.78
CA LYS A 108 1.11 -10.11 3.91
C LYS A 108 2.44 -9.38 3.71
N THR A 109 2.81 -8.57 4.70
CA THR A 109 4.06 -7.79 4.69
C THR A 109 5.19 -8.56 5.38
N ARG A 110 6.44 -8.22 5.05
CA ARG A 110 7.66 -8.65 5.77
C ARG A 110 8.45 -7.39 6.15
N GLU A 111 9.08 -7.37 7.34
CA GLU A 111 9.77 -6.19 7.88
C GLU A 111 10.78 -5.56 6.94
N LEU A 112 11.60 -6.37 6.26
CA LEU A 112 12.74 -5.87 5.50
C LEU A 112 12.47 -5.74 4.00
N SER A 113 11.22 -5.93 3.57
CA SER A 113 10.86 -5.73 2.18
C SER A 113 10.22 -4.35 2.01
N ASN A 114 10.80 -3.55 1.12
CA ASN A 114 10.23 -2.29 0.66
C ASN A 114 10.13 -2.39 -0.87
N LYS A 115 8.99 -2.87 -1.35
CA LYS A 115 8.74 -2.99 -2.79
C LYS A 115 7.53 -2.16 -3.14
N ILE A 116 7.80 -1.02 -3.78
CA ILE A 116 6.77 -0.19 -4.40
C ILE A 116 6.29 -0.94 -5.64
N SER A 117 4.97 -1.07 -5.76
CA SER A 117 4.32 -1.74 -6.88
C SER A 117 3.13 -0.91 -7.34
N LEU A 118 2.75 -1.13 -8.60
CA LEU A 118 1.58 -0.51 -9.18
C LEU A 118 0.44 -1.54 -9.19
N LEU A 119 -0.63 -1.24 -8.47
CA LEU A 119 -1.85 -2.03 -8.47
C LEU A 119 -2.80 -1.47 -9.51
N LYS A 120 -3.06 -2.25 -10.56
CA LYS A 120 -4.12 -1.97 -11.52
C LYS A 120 -5.43 -2.52 -10.96
N ILE A 121 -6.37 -1.64 -10.65
CA ILE A 121 -7.70 -2.01 -10.19
C ILE A 121 -8.67 -1.82 -11.35
N LYS A 122 -9.41 -2.89 -11.67
CA LYS A 122 -10.45 -2.87 -12.69
C LYS A 122 -11.80 -3.13 -12.06
N THR A 123 -12.72 -2.22 -12.34
CA THR A 123 -14.13 -2.32 -12.00
C THR A 123 -14.93 -2.70 -13.25
N ASN A 124 -16.27 -2.76 -13.14
CA ASN A 124 -17.12 -2.94 -14.31
C ASN A 124 -17.19 -1.68 -15.19
N LYS A 125 -16.92 -0.51 -14.60
CA LYS A 125 -17.09 0.81 -15.23
C LYS A 125 -15.76 1.39 -15.73
N TYR A 126 -14.68 1.23 -14.96
CA TYR A 126 -13.40 1.85 -15.29
C TYR A 126 -12.18 1.10 -14.72
N VAL A 127 -10.99 1.60 -15.06
CA VAL A 127 -9.70 1.12 -14.58
C VAL A 127 -8.95 2.29 -13.96
N PHE A 128 -8.30 2.05 -12.83
CA PHE A 128 -7.43 3.01 -12.18
C PHE A 128 -6.23 2.32 -11.55
N TYR A 129 -5.23 3.10 -11.15
CA TYR A 129 -3.97 2.59 -10.66
C TYR A 129 -3.66 3.14 -9.28
N ILE A 130 -3.24 2.26 -8.37
CA ILE A 130 -2.75 2.63 -7.04
C ILE A 130 -1.26 2.28 -6.97
N MET A 131 -0.39 3.27 -6.80
CA MET A 131 1.01 3.01 -6.46
C MET A 131 1.13 2.90 -4.94
N ALA A 132 1.64 1.78 -4.44
CA ALA A 132 1.80 1.56 -3.02
C ALA A 132 3.05 0.72 -2.74
N ASN A 133 3.68 0.96 -1.61
CA ASN A 133 4.52 -0.08 -1.02
C ASN A 133 3.59 -1.22 -0.59
N LEU A 134 3.82 -2.45 -1.03
CA LEU A 134 3.00 -3.61 -0.61
C LEU A 134 3.56 -4.28 0.66
N PHE A 135 4.73 -3.85 1.10
CA PHE A 135 5.47 -4.43 2.23
C PHE A 135 5.84 -3.33 3.25
N GLY A 136 6.46 -3.67 4.39
CA GLY A 136 6.79 -2.69 5.44
C GLY A 136 6.54 -3.12 6.89
N GLY A 137 6.36 -4.41 7.17
CA GLY A 137 6.33 -4.97 8.53
C GLY A 137 5.08 -4.69 9.36
N CYS A 138 4.50 -3.49 9.35
CA CYS A 138 3.34 -3.15 10.19
C CYS A 138 1.99 -3.42 9.50
N ASN A 139 0.95 -3.58 10.31
CA ASN A 139 -0.43 -3.54 9.84
C ASN A 139 -0.77 -2.11 9.40
N ARG A 140 -1.36 -1.96 8.22
CA ARG A 140 -1.91 -0.68 7.78
C ARG A 140 -3.13 -0.92 6.89
N THR A 141 -4.07 0.01 6.96
CA THR A 141 -5.29 -0.04 6.17
C THR A 141 -5.47 1.28 5.43
N THR A 142 -5.80 1.16 4.15
CA THR A 142 -6.11 2.28 3.27
C THR A 142 -7.52 2.11 2.74
N PHE A 143 -8.26 3.22 2.67
CA PHE A 143 -9.63 3.23 2.19
C PHE A 143 -9.68 3.82 0.79
N VAL A 144 -10.43 3.19 -0.10
CA VAL A 144 -10.67 3.67 -1.46
C VAL A 144 -12.17 3.82 -1.65
N ILE A 145 -12.60 5.06 -1.86
CA ILE A 145 -14.00 5.37 -2.16
C ILE A 145 -14.16 5.35 -3.69
N LEU A 146 -15.02 4.45 -4.16
CA LEU A 146 -15.36 4.26 -5.57
C LEU A 146 -16.57 5.12 -5.92
N GLY A 147 -16.31 6.23 -6.59
CA GLY A 147 -17.30 7.09 -7.25
C GLY A 147 -17.00 7.23 -8.74
N GLU A 148 -17.35 8.37 -9.34
CA GLU A 148 -16.94 8.72 -10.70
C GLU A 148 -15.42 8.81 -10.85
N LYS A 149 -14.75 9.32 -9.80
CA LYS A 149 -13.31 9.30 -9.65
C LYS A 149 -12.97 8.63 -8.32
N PRO A 150 -12.07 7.63 -8.31
CA PRO A 150 -11.69 6.97 -7.08
C PRO A 150 -10.88 7.94 -6.20
N ILE A 151 -11.14 7.93 -4.90
CA ILE A 151 -10.44 8.75 -3.90
C ILE A 151 -9.84 7.84 -2.86
N LEU A 152 -8.60 8.11 -2.47
CA LEU A 152 -7.90 7.39 -1.41
C LEU A 152 -7.97 8.20 -0.12
N GLU A 153 -8.59 7.62 0.91
CA GLU A 153 -8.63 8.19 2.25
C GLU A 153 -7.62 7.47 3.15
N LEU A 154 -6.72 8.28 3.71
CA LEU A 154 -5.82 7.84 4.75
C LEU A 154 -6.56 7.88 6.08
N ASN A 155 -6.47 6.80 6.84
CA ASN A 155 -6.94 6.81 8.21
C ASN A 155 -6.08 7.83 8.99
N LYS A 156 -6.62 9.01 9.29
CA LYS A 156 -6.02 9.95 10.24
C LYS A 156 -6.21 9.35 11.62
N MET A 157 -5.32 8.43 12.01
CA MET A 157 -5.18 8.01 13.40
C MET A 157 -4.52 9.13 14.21
#